data_AF-A0A0T5ZD37-F1
#
_entry.id   AF-A0A0T5ZD37-F1
#
_cell.length_a   1.000
_cell.length_b   1.000
_cell.length_c   1.000
_cell.angle_alpha   90.00
_cell.angle_beta   90.00
_cell.angle_gamma   90.00
#
_symmetry.space_group_name_H-M   'P 1'
#
loop_
_entity.id
_entity.type
_entity.pdbx_description
1 polymer ?
#
loop_
_entity_poly.entity_id
_entity_poly.type
_entity_poly.pdbx_seq_one_letter_code
_entity_poly.pdbx_strand_id
1 'polypeptide(L)' 'MRSRVNNLMSQLLVRKTGSSLYQDLIFPAKKSCLDTIAVEASCYVCGKGLEDGYSITAKNSATGTILFCDKHYSVD' A
#
# COMPACT_ATOMS: atom_id res chain seq x y z
N MET A 1 -1.76 -25.72 -43.34
CA MET A 1 -0.52 -25.36 -42.62
C MET A 1 -0.25 -23.87 -42.79
N ARG A 2 0.20 -23.21 -41.71
CA ARG A 2 0.69 -21.80 -41.58
C ARG A 2 -0.42 -20.73 -41.56
N SER A 3 -0.49 -19.77 -40.64
CA SER A 3 0.06 -19.53 -39.29
C SER A 3 -0.74 -18.33 -38.75
N ARG A 4 -1.14 -18.32 -37.47
CA ARG A 4 -1.70 -17.12 -36.82
C ARG A 4 -0.58 -16.08 -36.64
N VAL A 5 -0.86 -14.81 -36.94
CA VAL A 5 -0.11 -13.68 -36.38
C VAL A 5 -1.11 -12.75 -35.73
N ASN A 6 -1.23 -12.85 -34.41
CA ASN A 6 -1.97 -11.90 -33.59
C ASN A 6 -1.06 -10.68 -33.40
N ASN A 7 -1.27 -9.62 -34.16
CA ASN A 7 -0.62 -8.34 -33.89
C ASN A 7 -1.44 -7.55 -32.87
N LEU A 8 -1.20 -7.83 -31.58
CA LEU A 8 -1.59 -6.94 -30.49
C LEU A 8 -0.68 -5.70 -30.55
N MET A 9 -1.04 -4.73 -31.38
CA MET A 9 -0.43 -3.40 -31.34
C MET A 9 -1.23 -2.56 -30.33
N SER A 10 -0.95 -2.71 -29.04
CA SER A 10 -1.34 -1.70 -28.06
C SER A 10 -0.47 -0.46 -28.28
N GLN A 11 -0.89 0.43 -29.19
CA GLN A 11 -0.30 1.76 -29.32
C GLN A 11 -0.76 2.61 -28.12
N LEU A 12 -0.18 2.36 -26.95
CA LEU A 12 -0.02 3.42 -25.97
C LEU A 12 1.03 4.37 -26.58
N LEU A 13 0.70 5.66 -26.63
CA LEU A 13 1.51 6.79 -27.12
C LEU A 13 1.24 7.24 -28.57
N VAL A 14 -0.02 7.48 -28.93
CA VAL A 14 -0.34 8.47 -29.97
C VAL A 14 -0.16 9.87 -29.38
N ARG A 15 0.93 10.56 -29.76
CA ARG A 15 1.19 11.96 -29.43
C ARG A 15 0.38 12.87 -30.37
N LYS A 16 -0.60 13.59 -29.84
CA LYS A 16 -1.18 14.77 -30.52
C LYS A 16 -0.42 16.00 -30.03
N THR A 17 0.17 16.74 -30.96
CA THR A 17 1.02 17.90 -30.72
C THR A 17 0.29 18.97 -29.92
N GLY A 18 0.66 19.11 -28.65
CA GLY A 18 0.19 20.15 -27.73
C GLY A 18 0.94 19.95 -26.41
N SER A 19 1.84 20.88 -26.09
CA SER A 19 2.83 20.80 -25.02
C SER A 19 2.23 20.70 -23.61
N SER A 20 2.42 19.56 -22.94
CA SER A 20 2.80 19.55 -21.52
C SER A 20 3.71 18.34 -21.26
N LEU A 21 4.95 18.61 -20.85
CA LEU A 21 5.95 17.58 -20.55
C LEU A 21 5.72 16.87 -19.21
N TYR A 22 4.75 17.37 -18.43
CA TYR A 22 4.40 16.84 -17.13
C TYR A 22 2.91 16.51 -17.13
N GLN A 23 2.58 15.30 -16.71
CA GLN A 23 1.23 14.86 -16.40
C GLN A 23 1.27 14.54 -14.91
N ASP A 24 0.67 15.40 -14.10
CA ASP A 24 0.58 15.17 -12.65
C ASP A 24 -0.22 13.88 -12.42
N LEU A 25 0.45 12.85 -11.91
CA LEU A 25 -0.19 11.62 -11.48
C LEU A 25 -0.96 11.92 -10.19
N ILE A 26 -2.17 12.44 -10.34
CA ILE A 26 -3.10 12.61 -9.24
C ILE A 26 -3.69 11.23 -8.96
N PHE A 27 -3.23 10.58 -7.91
CA PHE A 27 -3.89 9.39 -7.38
C PHE A 27 -5.01 9.86 -6.44
N PRO A 28 -6.29 9.81 -6.85
CA PRO A 28 -7.37 10.07 -5.92
C PRO A 28 -7.29 8.99 -4.85
N ALA A 29 -6.92 9.38 -3.63
CA ALA A 29 -6.90 8.50 -2.48
C ALA A 29 -8.34 8.03 -2.25
N LYS A 30 -8.69 6.87 -2.80
CA LYS A 30 -9.92 6.18 -2.47
C LYS A 30 -9.81 5.79 -1.00
N LYS A 31 -10.55 6.48 -0.14
CA LYS A 31 -10.68 6.09 1.27
C LYS A 31 -11.34 4.71 1.28
N SER A 32 -10.56 3.66 1.46
CA SER A 32 -11.10 2.33 1.75
C SER A 32 -11.59 2.35 3.19
N CYS A 33 -12.90 2.24 3.38
CA CYS A 33 -13.46 1.91 4.69
C CYS A 33 -13.06 0.46 4.97
N LEU A 34 -12.15 0.26 5.93
CA LEU A 34 -11.80 -1.07 6.42
C LEU A 34 -12.67 -1.33 7.64
N ASP A 35 -13.58 -2.29 7.53
CA ASP A 35 -14.35 -2.78 8.68
C ASP A 35 -13.43 -3.65 9.55
N THR A 36 -12.67 -3.01 10.44
CA THR A 36 -11.80 -3.72 11.38
C THR A 36 -12.46 -3.80 12.75
N ILE A 37 -12.46 -5.01 13.32
CA ILE A 37 -12.89 -5.27 14.71
C ILE A 37 -11.86 -4.76 15.74
N ALA A 38 -10.68 -4.34 15.28
CA ALA A 38 -9.62 -3.82 16.12
C ALA A 38 -10.00 -2.41 16.59
N VAL A 39 -10.35 -2.29 17.88
CA VAL A 39 -10.75 -1.03 18.52
C VAL A 39 -9.56 -0.09 18.68
N GLU A 40 -8.35 -0.62 18.87
CA GLU A 40 -7.14 0.17 19.04
C GLU A 40 -5.90 -0.65 18.68
N ALA A 41 -5.07 -0.15 17.78
CA ALA A 41 -3.79 -0.77 17.43
C ALA A 41 -2.68 -0.08 18.24
N SER A 42 -2.33 -0.67 19.38
CA SER A 42 -1.31 -0.18 20.29
C SER A 42 -0.16 -1.19 20.45
N CYS A 43 1.04 -0.67 20.70
CA CYS A 43 2.22 -1.50 20.94
C CYS A 43 2.06 -2.26 22.26
N TYR A 44 2.25 -3.58 22.22
CA TYR A 44 2.20 -4.44 23.39
C TYR A 44 3.22 -4.08 24.49
N VAL A 45 4.34 -3.43 24.12
CA VAL A 45 5.43 -3.11 25.06
C VAL A 45 5.22 -1.77 25.77
N CYS A 46 4.84 -0.71 25.04
CA CYS A 46 4.73 0.64 25.60
C CYS A 46 3.31 1.22 25.62
N GLY A 47 2.32 0.49 25.10
CA GLY A 47 0.94 0.93 24.99
C GLY A 47 0.70 2.06 23.98
N LYS A 48 1.75 2.57 23.31
CA LYS A 48 1.61 3.65 22.34
C LYS A 48 0.99 3.18 21.05
N GLY A 49 0.06 3.95 20.51
CA GLY A 49 -0.69 3.65 19.30
C GLY A 49 -0.31 4.50 18.10
N LEU A 50 -1.08 4.35 17.03
CA LEU A 50 -0.99 5.20 15.85
C LEU A 50 -1.25 6.69 16.15
N GLU A 51 -2.11 6.99 17.12
CA GLU A 51 -2.42 8.37 17.51
C GLU A 51 -1.23 9.11 18.11
N ASP A 52 -0.28 8.38 18.70
CA ASP A 52 0.97 8.93 19.23
C ASP A 52 2.02 9.21 18.13
N GLY A 53 1.69 8.97 16.86
CA GLY A 53 2.60 9.12 15.72
C GLY A 53 3.58 7.95 15.55
N TYR A 54 3.32 6.80 16.17
CA TYR A 54 4.15 5.60 16.04
C TYR A 54 3.65 4.70 14.91
N SER A 55 4.59 4.07 14.20
CA SER A 55 4.26 2.98 13.28
C SER A 55 4.05 1.70 14.06
N ILE A 56 2.92 1.02 13.86
CA ILE A 56 2.59 -0.23 14.52
C ILE A 56 2.63 -1.38 13.52
N THR A 57 3.41 -2.41 13.84
CA THR A 57 3.59 -3.62 13.03
C THR A 57 2.96 -4.82 13.73
N ALA A 58 2.14 -5.56 12.98
CA ALA A 58 1.57 -6.82 13.43
C ALA A 58 2.51 -7.98 13.13
N LYS A 59 2.86 -8.76 14.17
CA LYS A 59 3.63 -9.99 14.04
C LYS A 59 2.76 -11.17 14.45
N ASN A 60 2.63 -12.14 13.56
CA ASN A 60 1.91 -13.37 13.88
C ASN A 60 2.82 -14.32 14.69
N SER A 61 2.38 -14.69 15.88
CA SER A 61 3.02 -15.67 16.76
C SER A 61 2.13 -16.91 16.86
N ALA A 62 2.65 -18.01 17.42
CA ALA A 62 1.89 -19.26 17.60
C ALA A 62 0.63 -19.08 18.47
N THR A 63 0.63 -18.06 19.34
CA THR A 63 -0.48 -17.71 20.25
C THR A 63 -1.42 -16.64 19.69
N GLY A 64 -1.12 -16.05 18.53
CA GLY A 64 -1.93 -14.98 17.93
C GLY A 64 -1.09 -13.81 17.40
N THR A 65 -1.76 -12.74 17.03
CA THR A 65 -1.12 -11.54 16.48
C THR A 65 -0.73 -10.56 17.59
N ILE A 66 0.55 -10.21 17.67
CA ILE A 66 1.09 -9.25 18.63
C ILE A 66 1.50 -7.98 17.87
N LEU A 67 1.18 -6.81 18.43
CA LEU A 67 1.47 -5.52 17.84
C LEU A 67 2.71 -4.89 18.50
N PHE A 68 3.63 -4.38 17.68
CA PHE A 68 4.84 -3.71 18.15
C PHE A 68 5.04 -2.37 17.44
N CYS A 69 5.54 -1.34 18.14
CA CYS A 69 5.94 -0.11 17.48
C CYS A 69 7.33 -0.21 16.84
N ASP A 70 7.63 0.69 15.91
CA ASP A 70 8.94 0.90 15.28
C ASP A 70 10.15 0.85 16.25
N LYS A 71 10.01 1.36 17.49
CA LYS A 71 11.08 1.31 18.49
C LYS A 71 11.29 -0.07 19.12
N HIS A 72 10.23 -0.87 19.22
CA HIS A 72 10.26 -2.20 19.85
C HIS A 72 10.26 -3.34 18.82
N TYR A 73 10.20 -3.00 17.54
CA TYR A 73 10.32 -3.93 16.43
C TYR A 73 11.37 -3.42 15.46
N SER A 74 12.62 -3.61 15.85
CA SER A 74 13.77 -3.49 14.94
C SER A 74 13.70 -4.67 13.97
N VAL A 75 13.19 -4.42 12.76
CA VAL A 75 13.34 -5.35 11.64
C VAL A 75 14.75 -5.10 11.09
N ASP A 76 15.71 -5.89 11.53
CA ASP A 76 17.02 -5.99 10.88
C ASP A 76 16.88 -6.71 9.52
#